data_AF-A0A928Z2I5-F1
#
_entry.id   AF-A0A928Z2I5-F1
#
_cell.length_a   1.000
_cell.length_b   1.000
_cell.length_c   1.000
_cell.angle_alpha   90.00
_cell.angle_beta   90.00
_cell.angle_gamma   90.00
#
_symmetry.space_group_name_H-M   'P 1'
#
loop_
_entity.id
_entity.type
_entity.pdbx_description
1 polymer ?
#
loop_
_entity_poly.entity_id
_entity_poly.type
_entity_poly.pdbx_seq_one_letter_code
_entity_poly.pdbx_strand_id
1 'polypeptide(L)'
;MSRKTCAIGLLSLISLNLITGCDNQVADTKYSIEDFRPANWPRTCQQIKQVLEKSPGDRIIYQNRPQNHNIQSSWEFNWLGERLPIPALQYQHVAVSSSQKVNGDSDKNAYSVKLSGELKGKTVLVSIERGNVLTQPMDDVFSAVVDGVKPSEEGKTLTKQFFGGPVTMVHLMSQSYNYQSSDFTCNRSQWEKEVPIAIRLGGKSSRNDTNDNDIAAYKLDQGLVSLSNRNNNERWRSLWEDKNMYNSVILELPTGHNYGKIGLGVKQSNWKSAPDSPKWLNTLATALKHPKPSNWEALAQDFEAAKLSEESIASAKRMAVKAQ
;
A
#
# COMPACT_ATOMS: atom_id res chain seq x y z
N MET A 1 33.11 11.65 -28.92
CA MET A 1 31.81 11.90 -29.59
C MET A 1 30.68 11.46 -28.67
N SER A 2 29.81 12.44 -28.36
CA SER A 2 28.53 12.42 -27.65
C SER A 2 28.11 11.18 -26.82
N ARG A 3 28.25 11.29 -25.49
CA ARG A 3 27.45 10.53 -24.53
C ARG A 3 26.06 11.18 -24.47
N LYS A 4 25.04 10.50 -24.98
CA LYS A 4 23.64 10.89 -24.75
C LYS A 4 23.17 10.32 -23.41
N THR A 5 23.04 11.21 -22.45
CA THR A 5 22.27 11.07 -21.21
C THR A 5 20.80 10.90 -21.59
N CYS A 6 20.19 9.75 -21.26
CA CYS A 6 18.73 9.63 -21.26
C CYS A 6 18.23 10.03 -19.86
N ALA A 7 17.52 11.16 -19.83
CA ALA A 7 16.79 11.64 -18.68
C ALA A 7 15.69 10.64 -18.30
N ILE A 8 15.75 10.15 -17.06
CA ILE A 8 14.70 9.36 -16.44
C ILE A 8 13.64 10.33 -15.97
N GLY A 9 12.57 10.43 -16.75
CA GLY A 9 11.32 11.07 -16.38
C GLY A 9 10.27 10.60 -17.36
N LEU A 10 9.31 9.80 -16.88
CA LEU A 10 7.90 9.83 -17.24
C LEU A 10 7.20 8.60 -16.60
N LEU A 11 6.27 8.88 -15.68
CA LEU A 11 4.99 8.17 -15.49
C LEU A 11 4.97 6.64 -15.73
N SER A 12 5.42 5.86 -14.74
CA SER A 12 5.21 4.41 -14.68
C SER A 12 4.93 3.95 -13.24
N LEU A 13 3.94 4.59 -12.62
CA LEU A 13 3.44 4.16 -11.31
C LEU A 13 1.92 4.06 -11.45
N ILE A 14 1.44 2.82 -11.38
CA ILE A 14 0.07 2.36 -11.69
C ILE A 14 -0.20 2.19 -13.21
N SER A 15 0.67 1.47 -13.91
CA SER A 15 0.13 0.49 -14.85
C SER A 15 -0.32 -0.69 -14.00
N LEU A 16 -1.61 -1.06 -14.02
CA LEU A 16 -2.02 -2.37 -13.53
C LEU A 16 -1.38 -3.41 -14.46
N ASN A 17 -0.15 -3.81 -14.14
CA ASN A 17 0.42 -5.02 -14.71
C ASN A 17 -0.38 -6.18 -14.09
N LEU A 18 -1.50 -6.53 -14.71
CA LEU A 18 -2.22 -7.75 -14.35
C LEU A 18 -1.34 -8.98 -14.59
N ILE A 19 -0.26 -8.91 -15.38
CA ILE A 19 0.61 -10.04 -15.70
C ILE A 19 2.00 -9.52 -16.10
N THR A 20 2.98 -9.48 -15.19
CA THR A 20 4.40 -9.51 -15.59
C THR A 20 5.20 -10.39 -14.62
N GLY A 21 5.04 -11.70 -14.78
CA GLY A 21 5.92 -12.71 -14.23
C GLY A 21 6.13 -13.77 -15.31
N CYS A 22 7.35 -13.89 -15.83
CA CYS A 22 7.71 -14.81 -16.90
C CYS A 22 7.36 -16.27 -16.55
N ASP A 23 7.01 -17.02 -17.59
CA ASP A 23 6.79 -18.49 -17.68
C ASP A 23 5.41 -19.09 -17.44
N ASN A 24 4.33 -18.32 -17.55
CA ASN A 24 3.04 -18.90 -17.95
C ASN A 24 2.39 -18.04 -19.04
N GLN A 25 2.15 -18.63 -20.21
CA GLN A 25 1.40 -18.04 -21.34
C GLN A 25 -0.07 -17.74 -20.94
N VAL A 26 -0.28 -16.80 -20.03
CA VAL A 26 -1.56 -16.10 -19.96
C VAL A 26 -1.41 -14.95 -20.94
N ALA A 27 -2.00 -15.10 -22.13
CA ALA A 27 -2.00 -14.05 -23.15
C ALA A 27 -2.35 -12.70 -22.52
N ASP A 28 -1.61 -11.63 -22.88
CA ASP A 28 -1.89 -10.24 -22.54
C ASP A 28 -3.33 -9.90 -22.93
N THR A 29 -4.26 -10.18 -22.04
CA THR A 29 -5.68 -10.05 -22.33
C THR A 29 -6.03 -8.60 -22.08
N LYS A 30 -5.91 -7.79 -23.13
CA LYS A 30 -6.37 -6.40 -23.11
C LYS A 30 -7.89 -6.40 -23.16
N TYR A 31 -8.51 -5.74 -22.19
CA TYR A 31 -9.95 -5.55 -22.17
C TYR A 31 -10.32 -4.21 -22.79
N SER A 32 -11.55 -4.15 -23.26
CA SER A 32 -12.24 -2.93 -23.67
C SER A 32 -13.44 -2.69 -22.75
N ILE A 33 -13.99 -1.47 -22.78
CA ILE A 33 -15.22 -1.19 -22.01
C ILE A 33 -16.39 -2.08 -22.47
N GLU A 34 -16.39 -2.51 -23.72
CA GLU A 34 -17.42 -3.40 -24.30
C GLU A 34 -17.36 -4.81 -23.72
N ASP A 35 -16.20 -5.27 -23.23
CA ASP A 35 -16.09 -6.57 -22.55
C ASP A 35 -16.88 -6.61 -21.24
N PHE A 36 -17.12 -5.44 -20.63
CA PHE A 36 -17.90 -5.28 -19.40
C PHE A 36 -19.39 -5.02 -19.66
N ARG A 37 -19.92 -5.34 -20.84
CA ARG A 37 -21.36 -5.27 -21.13
C ARG A 37 -22.10 -6.55 -20.76
N PRO A 38 -23.42 -6.50 -20.50
CA PRO A 38 -24.20 -7.70 -20.20
C PRO A 38 -24.07 -8.81 -21.24
N ALA A 39 -24.00 -8.46 -22.53
CA ALA A 39 -23.88 -9.42 -23.63
C ALA A 39 -22.54 -10.16 -23.64
N ASN A 40 -21.45 -9.48 -23.27
CA ASN A 40 -20.10 -10.03 -23.30
C ASN A 40 -19.66 -10.61 -21.94
N TRP A 41 -20.39 -10.26 -20.87
CA TRP A 41 -20.05 -10.60 -19.49
C TRP A 41 -19.77 -12.08 -19.24
N PRO A 42 -20.57 -13.06 -19.70
CA PRO A 42 -20.28 -14.46 -19.41
C PRO A 42 -18.89 -14.90 -19.85
N ARG A 43 -18.45 -14.46 -21.04
CA ARG A 43 -17.11 -14.77 -21.56
C ARG A 43 -16.03 -14.04 -20.75
N THR A 44 -16.18 -12.73 -20.57
CA THR A 44 -15.23 -11.87 -19.83
C THR A 44 -15.05 -12.35 -18.39
N CYS A 45 -16.15 -12.69 -17.73
CA CYS A 45 -16.17 -13.21 -16.36
C CYS A 45 -15.38 -14.51 -16.24
N GLN A 46 -15.58 -15.46 -17.16
CA GLN A 46 -14.83 -16.73 -17.14
C GLN A 46 -13.33 -16.50 -17.31
N GLN A 47 -12.92 -15.57 -18.18
CA GLN A 47 -11.51 -15.20 -18.35
C GLN A 47 -10.93 -14.60 -17.06
N ILE A 48 -11.64 -13.64 -16.47
CA ILE A 48 -11.22 -13.01 -15.20
C ILE A 48 -11.14 -14.06 -14.09
N LYS A 49 -12.14 -14.93 -13.97
CA LYS A 49 -12.20 -16.01 -12.97
C LYS A 49 -10.99 -16.94 -13.08
N GLN A 50 -10.66 -17.40 -14.29
CA GLN A 50 -9.49 -18.26 -14.54
C GLN A 50 -8.15 -17.59 -14.18
N VAL A 51 -8.03 -16.28 -14.38
CA VAL A 51 -6.83 -15.52 -13.97
C VAL A 51 -6.75 -15.43 -12.45
N LEU A 52 -7.87 -15.11 -11.80
CA LEU A 52 -7.93 -14.96 -10.34
C LEU A 52 -7.72 -16.28 -9.61
N GLU A 53 -8.28 -17.40 -10.07
CA GLU A 53 -8.13 -18.72 -9.44
C GLU A 53 -6.66 -19.19 -9.35
N LYS A 54 -5.78 -18.64 -10.20
CA LYS A 54 -4.33 -18.91 -10.17
C LYS A 54 -3.58 -18.03 -9.16
N SER A 55 -4.21 -16.96 -8.67
CA SER A 55 -3.62 -16.03 -7.71
C SER A 55 -3.75 -16.58 -6.29
N PRO A 56 -2.65 -16.76 -5.53
CA PRO A 56 -2.72 -17.19 -4.13
C PRO A 56 -3.61 -16.29 -3.27
N GLY A 57 -3.64 -14.99 -3.61
CA GLY A 57 -4.46 -14.00 -2.93
C GLY A 57 -5.95 -14.24 -3.09
N ASP A 58 -6.44 -14.87 -4.16
CA ASP A 58 -7.87 -15.00 -4.45
C ASP A 58 -8.69 -15.57 -3.28
N ARG A 59 -8.15 -16.60 -2.61
CA ARG A 59 -8.81 -17.31 -1.50
C ARG A 59 -8.84 -16.53 -0.18
N ILE A 60 -8.13 -15.41 -0.09
CA ILE A 60 -8.01 -14.64 1.15
C ILE A 60 -9.17 -13.66 1.26
N ILE A 61 -10.12 -13.93 2.14
CA ILE A 61 -11.17 -12.96 2.51
C ILE A 61 -10.88 -12.37 3.90
N TYR A 62 -11.62 -11.32 4.26
CA TYR A 62 -11.51 -10.72 5.58
C TYR A 62 -11.78 -11.74 6.68
N GLN A 63 -10.88 -11.74 7.66
CA GLN A 63 -11.01 -12.50 8.89
C GLN A 63 -11.32 -11.55 10.05
N ASN A 64 -11.90 -12.11 11.12
CA ASN A 64 -12.05 -11.38 12.37
C ASN A 64 -10.68 -11.01 12.91
N ARG A 65 -10.47 -9.71 13.15
CA ARG A 65 -9.22 -9.21 13.71
C ARG A 65 -9.05 -9.70 15.15
N PRO A 66 -7.97 -10.42 15.48
CA PRO A 66 -7.69 -10.83 16.85
C PRO A 66 -7.56 -9.61 17.77
N GLN A 67 -8.30 -9.62 18.88
CA GLN A 67 -8.35 -8.50 19.84
C GLN A 67 -7.22 -8.57 20.88
N ASN A 68 -6.82 -9.78 21.27
CA ASN A 68 -5.73 -10.02 22.22
C ASN A 68 -4.51 -10.53 21.45
N HIS A 69 -3.60 -9.62 21.14
CA HIS A 69 -2.31 -9.98 20.57
C HIS A 69 -1.21 -9.59 21.54
N ASN A 70 -0.27 -10.50 21.74
CA ASN A 70 0.96 -10.20 22.44
C ASN A 70 1.94 -9.64 21.41
N ILE A 71 1.88 -8.33 21.15
CA ILE A 71 2.93 -7.64 20.39
C ILE A 71 4.08 -7.46 21.37
N GLN A 72 4.96 -8.45 21.40
CA GLN A 72 6.17 -8.36 22.19
C GLN A 72 7.18 -7.48 21.45
N SER A 73 7.85 -6.62 22.21
CA SER A 73 9.03 -5.86 21.78
C SER A 73 8.80 -4.84 20.66
N SER A 74 7.74 -4.03 20.66
CA SER A 74 7.63 -2.89 19.72
C SER A 74 7.67 -1.55 20.44
N TRP A 75 8.41 -0.58 19.91
CA TRP A 75 8.25 0.82 20.27
C TRP A 75 6.93 1.35 19.72
N GLU A 76 6.40 2.37 20.40
CA GLU A 76 5.24 3.11 19.94
C GLU A 76 5.69 4.30 19.11
N PHE A 77 5.16 4.40 17.90
CA PHE A 77 5.30 5.58 17.06
C PHE A 77 3.95 6.27 16.91
N ASN A 78 3.85 7.48 17.46
CA ASN A 78 2.63 8.29 17.43
C ASN A 78 2.57 9.09 16.14
N TRP A 79 1.78 8.61 15.18
CA TRP A 79 1.70 9.16 13.84
C TRP A 79 0.31 9.71 13.54
N LEU A 80 0.18 11.04 13.49
CA LEU A 80 -1.10 11.73 13.22
C LEU A 80 -2.24 11.34 14.17
N GLY A 81 -1.91 11.00 15.42
CA GLY A 81 -2.87 10.55 16.43
C GLY A 81 -3.11 9.05 16.42
N GLU A 82 -2.54 8.32 15.46
CA GLU A 82 -2.57 6.86 15.39
C GLU A 82 -1.32 6.26 16.04
N ARG A 83 -1.51 5.17 16.78
CA ARG A 83 -0.41 4.39 17.35
C ARG A 83 0.05 3.35 16.33
N LEU A 84 1.34 3.37 16.01
CA LEU A 84 1.98 2.39 15.14
C LEU A 84 3.01 1.57 15.93
N PRO A 85 3.00 0.23 15.83
CA PRO A 85 4.06 -0.59 16.39
C PRO A 85 5.28 -0.60 15.46
N ILE A 86 6.41 -0.12 15.98
CA ILE A 86 7.71 -0.19 15.30
C ILE A 86 8.55 -1.25 16.01
N PRO A 87 9.11 -2.25 15.32
CA PRO A 87 10.03 -3.22 15.93
C PRO A 87 11.10 -2.53 16.78
N ALA A 88 11.23 -2.89 18.07
CA ALA A 88 12.26 -2.37 18.96
C ALA A 88 13.61 -3.02 18.67
N LEU A 89 14.32 -2.52 17.66
CA LEU A 89 15.63 -2.99 17.24
C LEU A 89 16.57 -1.83 16.88
N GLN A 90 17.86 -2.13 16.74
CA GLN A 90 18.83 -1.16 16.26
C GLN A 90 18.62 -0.94 14.75
N TYR A 91 18.14 0.24 14.38
CA TYR A 91 18.07 0.69 13.00
C TYR A 91 19.42 1.30 12.59
N GLN A 92 19.89 1.02 11.37
CA GLN A 92 21.09 1.62 10.81
C GLN A 92 20.76 2.77 9.85
N HIS A 93 19.62 2.67 9.15
CA HIS A 93 19.19 3.70 8.20
C HIS A 93 17.76 4.14 8.47
N VAL A 94 17.54 5.45 8.50
CA VAL A 94 16.22 6.07 8.55
C VAL A 94 16.19 7.20 7.51
N ALA A 95 15.54 6.95 6.39
CA ALA A 95 15.43 7.90 5.29
C ALA A 95 14.04 8.53 5.25
N VAL A 96 14.00 9.86 5.16
CA VAL A 96 12.75 10.62 4.93
C VAL A 96 12.80 11.30 3.57
N SER A 97 11.69 11.25 2.84
CA SER A 97 11.52 11.97 1.58
C SER A 97 10.11 12.54 1.46
N SER A 98 9.98 13.66 0.75
CA SER A 98 8.68 14.11 0.23
C SER A 98 8.22 13.14 -0.85
N SER A 99 6.95 12.71 -0.84
CA SER A 99 6.41 11.91 -1.94
C SER A 99 6.34 12.76 -3.22
N GLN A 100 6.28 12.09 -4.38
CA GLN A 100 6.33 12.77 -5.68
C GLN A 100 5.27 13.85 -5.85
N LYS A 101 5.62 14.86 -6.65
CA LYS A 101 4.69 15.87 -7.16
C LYS A 101 3.63 15.18 -8.01
N VAL A 102 2.37 15.33 -7.65
CA VAL A 102 1.26 15.01 -8.55
C VAL A 102 0.80 16.34 -9.13
N ASN A 103 0.87 16.50 -10.46
CA ASN A 103 0.53 17.73 -11.18
C ASN A 103 1.40 18.96 -10.86
N GLY A 104 2.68 18.78 -10.54
CA GLY A 104 3.65 19.87 -10.39
C GLY A 104 3.72 20.51 -8.99
N ASP A 105 2.68 20.34 -8.18
CA ASP A 105 2.63 20.77 -6.78
C ASP A 105 3.06 19.63 -5.86
N SER A 106 4.07 19.88 -5.04
CA SER A 106 4.42 18.99 -3.94
C SER A 106 3.45 19.27 -2.79
N ASP A 107 2.55 18.33 -2.51
CA ASP A 107 1.76 18.39 -1.28
C ASP A 107 2.72 18.26 -0.08
N LYS A 108 2.84 19.34 0.69
CA LYS A 108 3.76 19.42 1.83
C LYS A 108 3.49 18.36 2.90
N ASN A 109 2.30 17.75 2.87
CA ASN A 109 1.90 16.70 3.82
C ASN A 109 2.13 15.28 3.30
N ALA A 110 2.68 15.14 2.10
CA ALA A 110 2.88 13.86 1.44
C ALA A 110 4.37 13.46 1.51
N TYR A 111 4.65 12.30 2.09
CA TYR A 111 5.99 11.85 2.45
C TYR A 111 6.10 10.32 2.51
N SER A 112 7.35 9.86 2.49
CA SER A 112 7.73 8.49 2.78
C SER A 112 8.86 8.48 3.81
N VAL A 113 8.75 7.58 4.78
CA VAL A 113 9.79 7.24 5.74
C VAL A 113 10.14 5.77 5.55
N LYS A 114 11.42 5.47 5.40
CA LYS A 114 11.94 4.10 5.33
C LYS A 114 12.95 3.88 6.44
N LEU A 115 12.72 2.89 7.27
CA LEU A 115 13.64 2.45 8.30
C LEU A 115 14.16 1.07 7.90
N SER A 116 15.48 0.89 7.95
CA SER A 116 16.09 -0.43 7.81
C SER A 116 16.96 -0.77 9.01
N GLY A 117 16.76 -2.00 9.47
CA GLY A 117 17.40 -2.59 10.63
C GLY A 117 17.93 -3.98 10.29
N GLU A 118 18.56 -4.62 11.28
CA GLU A 118 18.91 -6.03 11.19
C GLU A 118 18.30 -6.82 12.34
N LEU A 119 17.80 -8.01 12.03
CA LEU A 119 17.33 -8.99 13.01
C LEU A 119 17.84 -10.38 12.61
N LYS A 120 18.67 -10.99 13.47
CA LYS A 120 19.26 -12.33 13.24
C LYS A 120 19.96 -12.44 11.87
N GLY A 121 20.78 -11.44 11.48
CA GLY A 121 21.51 -11.47 10.20
C GLY A 121 20.65 -11.16 8.97
N LYS A 122 19.40 -10.74 9.14
CA LYS A 122 18.46 -10.45 8.05
C LYS A 122 17.90 -9.04 8.16
N THR A 123 17.69 -8.41 7.02
CA THR A 123 17.14 -7.06 6.93
C THR A 123 15.70 -7.02 7.42
N VAL A 124 15.40 -6.03 8.27
CA VAL A 124 14.03 -5.63 8.62
C VAL A 124 13.74 -4.30 7.95
N LEU A 125 12.56 -4.15 7.35
CA LEU A 125 12.12 -2.92 6.70
C LEU A 125 10.83 -2.42 7.31
N VAL A 126 10.80 -1.13 7.62
CA VAL A 126 9.56 -0.41 7.93
C VAL A 126 9.40 0.72 6.93
N SER A 127 8.26 0.76 6.24
CA SER A 127 7.90 1.85 5.35
C SER A 127 6.63 2.51 5.86
N ILE A 128 6.66 3.81 6.04
CA ILE A 128 5.51 4.64 6.43
C ILE A 128 5.32 5.67 5.33
N GLU A 129 4.12 5.77 4.79
CA GLU A 129 3.86 6.60 3.64
C GLU A 129 2.52 7.32 3.77
N ARG A 130 2.53 8.61 3.45
CA ARG A 130 1.33 9.42 3.29
C ARG A 130 1.33 10.06 1.92
N GLY A 131 0.23 9.95 1.20
CA GLY A 131 0.12 10.53 -0.13
C GLY A 131 -1.33 10.73 -0.56
N ASN A 132 -1.53 11.34 -1.72
CA ASN A 132 -2.86 11.61 -2.27
C ASN A 132 -3.17 10.76 -3.51
N VAL A 133 -2.20 10.06 -4.08
CA VAL A 133 -2.37 9.37 -5.37
C VAL A 133 -3.45 8.28 -5.32
N LEU A 134 -3.52 7.52 -4.22
CA LEU A 134 -4.52 6.45 -4.07
C LEU A 134 -5.91 6.96 -3.64
N THR A 135 -6.00 8.22 -3.25
CA THR A 135 -7.24 8.89 -2.82
C THR A 135 -7.78 9.84 -3.87
N GLN A 136 -7.14 9.94 -5.04
CA GLN A 136 -7.72 10.62 -6.19
C GLN A 136 -8.99 9.87 -6.62
N PRO A 137 -10.16 10.54 -6.66
CA PRO A 137 -11.38 9.91 -7.14
C PRO A 137 -11.25 9.55 -8.61
N MET A 138 -11.60 8.32 -8.95
CA MET A 138 -11.66 7.83 -10.32
C MET A 138 -13.11 7.93 -10.80
N ASP A 139 -13.37 8.88 -11.69
CA ASP A 139 -14.68 9.02 -12.32
C ASP A 139 -14.98 7.89 -13.31
N ASP A 140 -13.94 7.35 -13.96
CA ASP A 140 -13.97 6.17 -14.84
C ASP A 140 -13.02 5.11 -14.28
N VAL A 141 -13.54 4.24 -13.40
CA VAL A 141 -12.76 3.19 -12.76
C VAL A 141 -12.19 2.18 -13.76
N PHE A 142 -12.91 1.92 -14.85
CA PHE A 142 -12.51 0.93 -15.86
C PHE A 142 -11.22 1.37 -16.54
N SER A 143 -11.16 2.63 -16.99
CA SER A 143 -9.94 3.16 -17.60
C SER A 143 -8.76 3.29 -16.62
N ALA A 144 -9.06 3.50 -15.34
CA ALA A 144 -8.04 3.68 -14.32
C ALA A 144 -7.43 2.36 -13.85
N VAL A 145 -8.20 1.26 -13.88
CA VAL A 145 -7.78 0.00 -13.27
C VAL A 145 -7.75 -1.20 -14.21
N VAL A 146 -8.28 -1.09 -15.43
CA VAL A 146 -8.29 -2.19 -16.38
C VAL A 146 -7.35 -1.88 -17.54
N ASP A 147 -6.34 -2.73 -17.73
CA ASP A 147 -5.39 -2.56 -18.82
C ASP A 147 -6.07 -2.62 -20.20
N GLY A 148 -5.67 -1.71 -21.08
CA GLY A 148 -6.25 -1.54 -22.42
C GLY A 148 -7.50 -0.68 -22.51
N VAL A 149 -8.17 -0.34 -21.39
CA VAL A 149 -9.37 0.50 -21.41
C VAL A 149 -8.99 1.98 -21.39
N LYS A 150 -9.46 2.73 -22.40
CA LYS A 150 -9.27 4.18 -22.46
C LYS A 150 -10.37 4.92 -21.69
N PRO A 151 -10.09 6.12 -21.14
CA PRO A 151 -11.12 6.95 -20.52
C PRO A 151 -12.29 7.22 -21.47
N SER A 152 -13.52 7.07 -20.98
CA SER A 152 -14.74 7.22 -21.78
C SER A 152 -15.96 7.66 -20.95
N GLU A 153 -16.94 8.32 -21.57
CA GLU A 153 -18.22 8.66 -20.90
C GLU A 153 -19.01 7.41 -20.50
N GLU A 154 -18.82 6.32 -21.24
CA GLU A 154 -19.38 5.01 -20.94
C GLU A 154 -18.83 4.45 -19.63
N GLY A 155 -17.50 4.46 -19.47
CA GLY A 155 -16.84 4.02 -18.24
C GLY A 155 -17.22 4.89 -17.04
N LYS A 156 -17.41 6.21 -17.22
CA LYS A 156 -17.97 7.08 -16.18
C LYS A 156 -19.39 6.70 -15.78
N THR A 157 -20.24 6.40 -16.76
CA THR A 157 -21.63 6.01 -16.53
C THR A 157 -21.70 4.68 -15.76
N LEU A 158 -20.91 3.68 -16.17
CA LEU A 158 -20.83 2.40 -15.47
C LEU A 158 -20.23 2.55 -14.07
N THR A 159 -19.24 3.43 -13.89
CA THR A 159 -18.67 3.73 -12.56
C THR A 159 -19.76 4.29 -11.64
N LYS A 160 -20.53 5.27 -12.11
CA LYS A 160 -21.66 5.82 -11.37
C LYS A 160 -22.74 4.77 -11.07
N GLN A 161 -23.06 3.90 -12.03
CA GLN A 161 -24.05 2.83 -11.86
C GLN A 161 -23.63 1.84 -10.77
N PHE A 162 -22.38 1.37 -10.79
CA PHE A 162 -21.94 0.29 -9.91
C PHE A 162 -21.42 0.75 -8.54
N PHE A 163 -20.87 1.96 -8.46
CA PHE A 163 -20.22 2.48 -7.26
C PHE A 163 -20.93 3.70 -6.67
N GLY A 164 -22.00 4.19 -7.31
CA GLY A 164 -22.75 5.37 -6.87
C GLY A 164 -22.05 6.71 -7.16
N GLY A 165 -20.90 6.70 -7.82
CA GLY A 165 -20.10 7.88 -8.12
C GLY A 165 -18.61 7.55 -8.22
N PRO A 166 -17.75 8.57 -8.18
CA PRO A 166 -16.30 8.40 -8.22
C PRO A 166 -15.79 7.56 -7.05
N VAL A 167 -14.77 6.74 -7.31
CA VAL A 167 -14.25 5.77 -6.34
C VAL A 167 -12.73 5.90 -6.22
N THR A 168 -12.18 5.72 -5.01
CA THR A 168 -10.73 5.76 -4.77
C THR A 168 -10.09 4.38 -4.86
N MET A 169 -8.78 4.32 -5.12
CA MET A 169 -8.05 3.06 -5.15
C MET A 169 -8.01 2.40 -3.76
N VAL A 170 -7.90 3.20 -2.68
CA VAL A 170 -7.96 2.64 -1.32
C VAL A 170 -9.33 2.01 -1.06
N HIS A 171 -10.43 2.62 -1.51
CA HIS A 171 -11.75 2.03 -1.40
C HIS A 171 -11.82 0.68 -2.12
N LEU A 172 -11.42 0.60 -3.39
CA LEU A 172 -11.40 -0.66 -4.15
C LEU A 172 -10.56 -1.74 -3.46
N MET A 173 -9.34 -1.40 -3.04
CA MET A 173 -8.43 -2.31 -2.35
C MET A 173 -9.00 -2.78 -1.00
N SER A 174 -9.65 -1.91 -0.24
CA SER A 174 -10.28 -2.28 1.03
C SER A 174 -11.50 -3.17 0.83
N GLN A 175 -12.20 -3.06 -0.31
CA GLN A 175 -13.39 -3.88 -0.57
C GLN A 175 -13.04 -5.21 -1.24
N SER A 176 -11.84 -5.37 -1.80
CA SER A 176 -11.43 -6.58 -2.53
C SER A 176 -11.43 -7.84 -1.67
N TYR A 177 -11.09 -7.73 -0.39
CA TYR A 177 -11.07 -8.84 0.56
C TYR A 177 -12.48 -9.24 1.08
N ASN A 178 -13.55 -8.61 0.62
CA ASN A 178 -14.93 -9.10 0.86
C ASN A 178 -15.34 -10.21 -0.11
N TYR A 179 -14.55 -10.47 -1.16
CA TYR A 179 -14.93 -11.32 -2.27
C TYR A 179 -13.79 -12.27 -2.67
N GLN A 180 -14.15 -13.26 -3.49
CA GLN A 180 -13.28 -14.27 -4.09
C GLN A 180 -13.82 -14.66 -5.47
N SER A 181 -12.98 -15.23 -6.34
CA SER A 181 -13.38 -15.62 -7.70
C SER A 181 -14.51 -16.64 -7.76
N SER A 182 -14.67 -17.46 -6.70
CA SER A 182 -15.77 -18.42 -6.59
C SER A 182 -17.14 -17.76 -6.39
N ASP A 183 -17.19 -16.46 -6.07
CA ASP A 183 -18.44 -15.69 -5.99
C ASP A 183 -19.04 -15.41 -7.39
N PHE A 184 -18.29 -15.65 -8.46
CA PHE A 184 -18.78 -15.49 -9.83
C PHE A 184 -19.57 -16.71 -10.31
N THR A 185 -20.81 -16.45 -10.71
CA THR A 185 -21.64 -17.36 -11.51
C THR A 185 -21.38 -17.21 -13.01
N CYS A 186 -20.85 -16.05 -13.44
CA CYS A 186 -20.62 -15.72 -14.85
C CYS A 186 -21.86 -15.80 -15.73
N ASN A 187 -23.02 -15.47 -15.15
CA ASN A 187 -24.28 -15.40 -15.85
C ASN A 187 -24.61 -13.97 -16.26
N ARG A 188 -25.18 -13.79 -17.46
CA ARG A 188 -25.60 -12.46 -17.96
C ARG A 188 -26.54 -11.73 -16.98
N SER A 189 -27.42 -12.45 -16.30
CA SER A 189 -28.36 -11.86 -15.32
C SER A 189 -27.70 -11.38 -14.02
N GLN A 190 -26.48 -11.83 -13.71
CA GLN A 190 -25.72 -11.39 -12.53
C GLN A 190 -24.73 -10.26 -12.84
N TRP A 191 -24.66 -9.80 -14.09
CA TRP A 191 -23.72 -8.80 -14.58
C TRP A 191 -23.58 -7.57 -13.66
N GLU A 192 -24.70 -6.96 -13.26
CA GLU A 192 -24.67 -5.75 -12.41
C GLU A 192 -24.03 -5.98 -11.04
N LYS A 193 -24.11 -7.22 -10.52
CA LYS A 193 -23.52 -7.60 -9.24
C LYS A 193 -22.08 -8.03 -9.38
N GLU A 194 -21.74 -8.75 -10.45
CA GLU A 194 -20.43 -9.39 -10.60
C GLU A 194 -19.36 -8.47 -11.19
N VAL A 195 -19.71 -7.53 -12.08
CA VAL A 195 -18.74 -6.55 -12.61
C VAL A 195 -18.03 -5.76 -11.50
N PRO A 196 -18.73 -5.10 -10.55
CA PRO A 196 -18.04 -4.38 -9.49
C PRO A 196 -17.19 -5.30 -8.60
N ILE A 197 -17.55 -6.58 -8.44
CA ILE A 197 -16.72 -7.55 -7.72
C ILE A 197 -15.43 -7.82 -8.49
N ALA A 198 -15.50 -8.04 -9.81
CA ALA A 198 -14.31 -8.24 -10.66
C ALA A 198 -13.35 -7.05 -10.62
N ILE A 199 -13.87 -5.83 -10.70
CA ILE A 199 -13.07 -4.60 -10.58
C ILE A 199 -12.38 -4.52 -9.21
N ARG A 200 -13.09 -4.82 -8.12
CA ARG A 200 -12.50 -4.84 -6.76
C ARG A 200 -11.41 -5.91 -6.64
N LEU A 201 -11.66 -7.12 -7.14
CA LEU A 201 -10.69 -8.23 -7.09
C LEU A 201 -9.42 -7.93 -7.88
N GLY A 202 -9.48 -7.15 -8.96
CA GLY A 202 -8.29 -6.63 -9.65
C GLY A 202 -7.36 -5.80 -8.75
N GLY A 203 -7.91 -5.11 -7.74
CA GLY A 203 -7.13 -4.38 -6.72
C GLY A 203 -6.35 -5.29 -5.76
N LYS A 204 -6.70 -6.58 -5.70
CA LYS A 204 -6.00 -7.62 -4.93
C LYS A 204 -4.86 -8.24 -5.75
N SER A 205 -5.12 -8.61 -7.00
CA SER A 205 -4.18 -9.32 -7.88
C SER A 205 -2.99 -8.46 -8.33
N SER A 206 -3.19 -7.15 -8.51
CA SER A 206 -2.14 -6.17 -8.82
C SER A 206 -1.09 -5.98 -7.72
N ARG A 207 -1.28 -6.61 -6.54
CA ARG A 207 -0.33 -6.61 -5.43
C ARG A 207 0.61 -7.82 -5.41
N ASN A 208 0.33 -8.83 -6.22
CA ASN A 208 1.18 -10.01 -6.30
C ASN A 208 2.34 -9.72 -7.24
N ASP A 209 3.40 -9.11 -6.70
CA ASP A 209 4.74 -9.55 -7.10
C ASP A 209 4.71 -11.09 -6.97
N THR A 210 5.19 -11.82 -7.98
CA THR A 210 5.11 -13.30 -8.06
C THR A 210 5.67 -14.06 -6.86
N ASN A 211 6.27 -13.35 -5.90
CA ASN A 211 6.88 -13.87 -4.68
C ASN A 211 6.09 -13.56 -3.39
N ASP A 212 4.99 -12.79 -3.46
CA ASP A 212 4.14 -12.48 -2.29
C ASP A 212 2.98 -13.48 -2.21
N ASN A 213 2.92 -14.24 -1.12
CA ASN A 213 1.82 -15.15 -0.80
C ASN A 213 0.97 -14.55 0.32
N ASP A 214 -0.18 -13.96 -0.03
CA ASP A 214 -1.14 -13.46 0.96
C ASP A 214 -1.62 -14.59 1.89
N ILE A 215 -1.64 -14.30 3.20
CA ILE A 215 -1.97 -15.24 4.29
C ILE A 215 -3.28 -14.84 4.97
N ALA A 216 -3.46 -13.54 5.22
CA ALA A 216 -4.62 -13.03 5.94
C ALA A 216 -4.91 -11.57 5.60
N ALA A 217 -6.17 -11.18 5.75
CA ALA A 217 -6.60 -9.79 5.71
C ALA A 217 -7.60 -9.50 6.84
N TYR A 218 -7.52 -8.29 7.38
CA TYR A 218 -8.32 -7.82 8.50
C TYR A 218 -8.85 -6.43 8.19
N LYS A 219 -10.13 -6.21 8.49
CA LYS A 219 -10.79 -4.94 8.23
C LYS A 219 -10.35 -3.88 9.24
N LEU A 220 -10.12 -2.66 8.75
CA LEU A 220 -10.09 -1.43 9.54
C LEU A 220 -11.36 -0.62 9.23
N ASP A 221 -11.76 0.29 10.12
CA ASP A 221 -12.95 1.13 9.90
C ASP A 221 -12.92 1.87 8.55
N GLN A 222 -11.73 2.28 8.10
CA GLN A 222 -11.49 2.97 6.84
C GLN A 222 -10.28 2.42 6.08
N GLY A 223 -10.11 1.09 6.06
CA GLY A 223 -8.94 0.49 5.43
C GLY A 223 -8.79 -1.01 5.65
N LEU A 224 -7.57 -1.49 5.53
CA LEU A 224 -7.23 -2.90 5.71
C LEU A 224 -5.86 -3.08 6.37
N VAL A 225 -5.69 -4.23 7.03
CA VAL A 225 -4.39 -4.82 7.37
C VAL A 225 -4.29 -6.17 6.68
N SER A 226 -3.23 -6.42 5.92
CA SER A 226 -2.95 -7.71 5.32
C SER A 226 -1.60 -8.26 5.76
N LEU A 227 -1.48 -9.58 5.76
CA LEU A 227 -0.26 -10.33 6.01
C LEU A 227 0.04 -11.16 4.76
N SER A 228 1.26 -11.05 4.25
CA SER A 228 1.79 -11.93 3.21
C SER A 228 3.16 -12.48 3.58
N ASN A 229 3.60 -13.54 2.91
CA ASN A 229 4.97 -14.02 2.94
C ASN A 229 5.69 -13.65 1.65
N ARG A 230 6.89 -13.05 1.76
CA ARG A 230 7.74 -12.68 0.63
C ARG A 230 9.18 -13.10 0.91
N ASN A 231 9.78 -13.97 0.11
CA ASN A 231 11.21 -14.33 0.23
C ASN A 231 11.64 -14.74 1.67
N ASN A 232 10.83 -15.52 2.38
CA ASN A 232 11.02 -15.87 3.80
C ASN A 232 10.94 -14.70 4.81
N ASN A 233 10.25 -13.63 4.42
CA ASN A 233 9.84 -12.55 5.30
C ASN A 233 8.31 -12.53 5.43
N GLU A 234 7.84 -12.29 6.65
CA GLU A 234 6.47 -11.88 6.91
C GLU A 234 6.34 -10.38 6.60
N ARG A 235 5.36 -10.04 5.75
CA ARG A 235 5.07 -8.67 5.35
C ARG A 235 3.67 -8.30 5.82
N TRP A 236 3.61 -7.42 6.81
CA TRP A 236 2.39 -6.76 7.22
C TRP A 236 2.21 -5.47 6.43
N ARG A 237 1.05 -5.28 5.81
CA ARG A 237 0.69 -4.03 5.13
C ARG A 237 -0.60 -3.50 5.73
N SER A 238 -0.59 -2.25 6.16
CA SER A 238 -1.79 -1.51 6.55
C SER A 238 -2.01 -0.37 5.59
N LEU A 239 -3.24 -0.15 5.15
CA LEU A 239 -3.62 0.94 4.24
C LEU A 239 -4.96 1.51 4.69
N TRP A 240 -5.06 2.83 4.87
CA TRP A 240 -6.31 3.51 5.20
C TRP A 240 -6.36 4.93 4.65
N GLU A 241 -7.56 5.49 4.52
CA GLU A 241 -7.75 6.89 4.15
C GLU A 241 -7.87 7.79 5.39
N ASP A 242 -7.37 9.03 5.29
CA ASP A 242 -7.55 10.10 6.26
C ASP A 242 -7.42 11.46 5.54
N LYS A 243 -8.44 12.32 5.64
CA LYS A 243 -8.45 13.69 5.08
C LYS A 243 -7.99 13.75 3.61
N ASN A 244 -8.58 12.94 2.74
CA ASN A 244 -8.25 12.84 1.31
C ASN A 244 -6.81 12.38 1.01
N MET A 245 -6.13 11.76 1.96
CA MET A 245 -4.82 11.12 1.78
C MET A 245 -4.91 9.65 2.17
N TYR A 246 -4.12 8.81 1.53
CA TYR A 246 -3.87 7.47 2.03
C TYR A 246 -2.71 7.51 3.01
N ASN A 247 -2.78 6.62 3.98
CA ASN A 247 -1.69 6.27 4.87
C ASN A 247 -1.40 4.79 4.66
N SER A 248 -0.12 4.46 4.49
CA SER A 248 0.35 3.10 4.30
C SER A 248 1.48 2.81 5.28
N VAL A 249 1.41 1.66 5.93
CA VAL A 249 2.48 1.13 6.79
C VAL A 249 2.81 -0.27 6.32
N ILE A 250 4.08 -0.51 5.99
CA ILE A 250 4.59 -1.82 5.63
C ILE A 250 5.65 -2.20 6.67
N LEU A 251 5.49 -3.36 7.29
CA LEU A 251 6.47 -3.98 8.18
C LEU A 251 6.90 -5.28 7.52
N GLU A 252 8.16 -5.40 7.13
CA GLU A 252 8.73 -6.61 6.55
C GLU A 252 9.80 -7.14 7.50
N LEU A 253 9.57 -8.35 8.02
CA LEU A 253 10.40 -8.97 9.04
C LEU A 253 10.70 -10.43 8.68
N PRO A 254 11.86 -10.98 9.05
CA PRO A 254 12.17 -12.39 8.82
C PRO A 254 11.15 -13.36 9.44
N THR A 255 10.66 -14.35 8.70
CA THR A 255 9.75 -15.37 9.26
C THR A 255 10.36 -16.04 10.50
N GLY A 256 9.53 -16.35 11.51
CA GLY A 256 9.99 -16.93 12.78
C GLY A 256 10.65 -15.93 13.74
N HIS A 257 10.39 -14.63 13.55
CA HIS A 257 10.79 -13.58 14.48
C HIS A 257 9.93 -13.55 15.75
N ASN A 258 10.44 -12.88 16.80
CA ASN A 258 9.71 -12.75 18.07
C ASN A 258 8.71 -11.59 18.11
N TYR A 259 8.61 -10.78 17.04
CA TYR A 259 7.67 -9.66 16.96
C TYR A 259 6.20 -10.11 16.75
N GLY A 260 5.95 -11.41 16.65
CA GLY A 260 4.61 -12.00 16.61
C GLY A 260 3.69 -11.34 15.58
N LYS A 261 2.46 -11.02 15.99
CA LYS A 261 1.43 -10.42 15.12
C LYS A 261 1.54 -8.89 15.06
N ILE A 262 2.76 -8.34 14.92
CA ILE A 262 3.03 -6.89 15.05
C ILE A 262 2.13 -6.00 14.18
N GLY A 263 1.83 -6.41 12.95
CA GLY A 263 0.93 -5.63 12.08
C GLY A 263 -0.49 -5.49 12.62
N LEU A 264 -0.94 -6.39 13.51
CA LEU A 264 -2.23 -6.26 14.19
C LEU A 264 -2.25 -5.13 15.21
N GLY A 265 -1.13 -4.49 15.55
CA GLY A 265 -1.13 -3.32 16.43
C GLY A 265 -1.49 -2.03 15.71
N VAL A 266 -1.43 -1.97 14.37
CA VAL A 266 -1.71 -0.71 13.66
C VAL A 266 -3.13 -0.19 13.97
N LYS A 267 -3.26 1.03 14.52
CA LYS A 267 -4.54 1.62 14.94
C LYS A 267 -5.29 0.88 16.06
N GLN A 268 -4.63 0.10 16.90
CA GLN A 268 -5.22 -0.33 18.18
C GLN A 268 -4.75 0.58 19.33
N SER A 269 -5.30 0.42 20.52
CA SER A 269 -4.95 1.23 21.69
C SER A 269 -4.48 0.41 22.89
N ASN A 270 -4.42 -0.92 22.77
CA ASN A 270 -4.35 -1.84 23.90
C ASN A 270 -3.16 -2.82 23.88
N TRP A 271 -2.05 -2.52 23.18
CA TRP A 271 -0.81 -3.27 23.35
C TRP A 271 0.19 -2.54 24.26
N LYS A 272 1.07 -3.34 24.89
CA LYS A 272 2.17 -2.86 25.73
C LYS A 272 3.35 -2.48 24.83
N SER A 273 3.83 -1.24 24.94
CA SER A 273 5.04 -0.80 24.26
C SER A 273 6.31 -1.26 24.99
N ALA A 274 7.37 -1.48 24.22
CA ALA A 274 8.70 -1.67 24.77
C ALA A 274 9.19 -0.36 25.42
N PRO A 275 9.93 -0.42 26.54
CA PRO A 275 10.58 0.76 27.10
C PRO A 275 11.68 1.28 26.15
N ASP A 276 12.24 2.43 26.50
CA ASP A 276 13.47 2.95 25.89
C ASP A 276 13.39 3.18 24.37
N SER A 277 12.24 3.67 23.89
CA SER A 277 12.11 4.16 22.53
C SER A 277 13.18 5.23 22.24
N PRO A 278 13.90 5.15 21.11
CA PRO A 278 14.96 6.08 20.82
C PRO A 278 14.37 7.48 20.62
N LYS A 279 15.10 8.50 21.10
CA LYS A 279 14.68 9.90 21.05
C LYS A 279 14.28 10.35 19.65
N TRP A 280 15.05 9.94 18.64
CA TRP A 280 14.80 10.29 17.24
C TRP A 280 13.42 9.85 16.74
N LEU A 281 12.81 8.80 17.31
CA LEU A 281 11.49 8.32 16.88
C LEU A 281 10.37 9.33 17.25
N ASN A 282 10.46 9.94 18.42
CA ASN A 282 9.55 10.99 18.86
C ASN A 282 9.80 12.31 18.10
N THR A 283 11.06 12.63 17.84
CA THR A 283 11.43 13.80 17.02
C THR A 283 10.95 13.63 15.59
N LEU A 284 11.01 12.42 15.02
CA LEU A 284 10.45 12.09 13.71
C LEU A 284 8.93 12.31 13.69
N ALA A 285 8.20 11.81 14.69
CA ALA A 285 6.76 12.01 14.80
C ALA A 285 6.40 13.51 14.82
N THR A 286 7.18 14.30 15.56
CA THR A 286 7.03 15.76 15.65
C THR A 286 7.29 16.44 14.31
N ALA A 287 8.37 16.06 13.62
CA ALA A 287 8.72 16.62 12.30
C ALA A 287 7.67 16.30 11.23
N LEU A 288 7.12 15.07 11.23
CA LEU A 288 6.04 14.71 10.31
C LEU A 288 4.74 15.45 10.59
N LYS A 289 4.38 15.64 11.87
CA LYS A 289 3.17 16.36 12.27
C LYS A 289 3.28 17.87 12.04
N HIS A 290 4.49 18.41 12.22
CA HIS A 290 4.78 19.84 12.11
C HIS A 290 6.06 20.04 11.27
N PRO A 291 5.96 20.05 9.93
CA PRO A 291 7.11 20.02 9.02
C PRO A 291 7.77 21.39 8.88
N LYS A 292 8.26 21.95 10.00
CA LYS A 292 9.04 23.20 10.04
C LYS A 292 10.53 22.90 9.87
N PRO A 293 11.33 23.81 9.27
CA PRO A 293 12.79 23.62 9.14
C PRO A 293 13.47 23.21 10.46
N SER A 294 13.13 23.88 11.57
CA SER A 294 13.67 23.61 12.91
C SER A 294 13.42 22.17 13.40
N ASN A 295 12.28 21.58 13.05
CA ASN A 295 11.93 20.22 13.49
C ASN A 295 12.71 19.17 12.68
N TRP A 296 12.97 19.44 11.40
CA TRP A 296 13.80 18.60 10.55
C TRP A 296 15.29 18.69 10.93
N GLU A 297 15.77 19.87 11.33
CA GLU A 297 17.12 20.07 11.85
C GLU A 297 17.32 19.32 13.18
N ALA A 298 16.35 19.41 14.10
CA ALA A 298 16.37 18.64 15.34
C ALA A 298 16.40 17.12 15.08
N LEU A 299 15.64 16.64 14.09
CA LEU A 299 15.68 15.24 13.68
C LEU A 299 17.07 14.83 13.16
N ALA A 300 17.71 15.67 12.35
CA ALA A 300 19.05 15.40 11.83
C ALA A 300 20.10 15.28 12.95
N GLN A 301 20.00 16.14 13.98
CA GLN A 301 20.87 16.08 15.17
C GLN A 301 20.64 14.80 15.99
N ASP A 302 19.37 14.40 16.16
CA ASP A 302 19.05 13.15 16.86
C ASP A 302 19.51 11.92 16.07
N PHE A 303 19.47 11.95 14.73
CA PHE A 303 20.05 10.90 13.88
C PHE A 303 21.56 10.80 14.04
N GLU A 304 22.26 11.94 14.09
CA GLU A 304 23.71 12.01 14.32
C GLU A 304 24.09 11.49 15.70
N ALA A 305 23.39 11.91 16.76
CA ALA A 305 23.60 11.43 18.12
C ALA A 305 23.34 9.92 18.26
N ALA A 306 22.37 9.39 17.52
CA ALA A 306 22.06 7.95 17.45
C ALA A 306 23.01 7.16 16.54
N LYS A 307 23.98 7.81 15.89
CA LYS A 307 24.94 7.20 14.94
C LYS A 307 24.24 6.47 13.79
N LEU A 308 23.13 7.01 13.30
CA LEU A 308 22.51 6.55 12.05
C LEU A 308 23.37 6.94 10.85
N SER A 309 23.14 6.31 9.70
CA SER A 309 23.95 6.54 8.51
C SER A 309 23.95 8.01 8.04
N GLU A 310 25.01 8.40 7.34
CA GLU A 310 25.11 9.75 6.75
C GLU A 310 23.94 10.06 5.82
N GLU A 311 23.42 9.07 5.07
CA GLU A 311 22.23 9.26 4.23
C GLU A 311 20.99 9.60 5.06
N SER A 312 20.87 9.03 6.26
CA SER A 312 19.77 9.30 7.19
C SER A 312 19.78 10.77 7.61
N ILE A 313 20.94 11.25 8.07
CA ILE A 313 21.18 12.64 8.47
C ILE A 313 20.92 13.58 7.29
N ALA A 314 21.48 13.26 6.11
CA ALA A 314 21.31 14.05 4.91
C ALA A 314 19.83 14.10 4.45
N SER A 315 19.07 13.03 4.66
CA SER A 315 17.64 13.00 4.31
C SER A 315 16.83 14.00 5.14
N ALA A 316 17.07 14.07 6.46
CA ALA A 316 16.43 15.04 7.34
C ALA A 316 16.85 16.49 6.99
N LYS A 317 18.14 16.74 6.73
CA LYS A 317 18.63 18.06 6.29
C LYS A 317 17.98 18.52 4.97
N ARG A 318 17.78 17.62 4.00
CA ARG A 318 17.05 17.95 2.76
C ARG A 318 15.60 18.32 3.01
N MET A 319 14.94 17.68 3.98
CA MET A 319 13.57 18.04 4.37
C MET A 319 13.52 19.42 5.03
N ALA A 320 14.53 19.80 5.82
CA ALA A 320 14.63 21.14 6.40
C ALA A 320 14.67 22.23 5.32
N VAL A 321 15.50 22.05 4.29
CA VAL A 321 15.59 22.99 3.15
C VAL A 321 14.27 23.09 2.39
N LYS A 322 13.58 21.96 2.17
CA LYS A 322 12.28 21.94 1.48
C LYS A 322 11.14 22.58 2.28
N ALA A 323 11.31 22.72 3.59
CA ALA A 323 10.30 23.29 4.48
C ALA A 323 10.36 24.82 4.57
N GLN A 324 11.39 25.45 3.99
CA GLN A 324 11.51 26.90 3.83
C GLN A 324 10.58 27.39 2.71
#